data_AF-A0A967WYY0-F1
#
_entry.id   AF-A0A967WYY0-F1
#
_cell.length_a   1.000
_cell.length_b   1.000
_cell.length_c   1.000
_cell.angle_alpha   90.00
_cell.angle_beta   90.00
_cell.angle_gamma   90.00
#
_symmetry.space_group_name_H-M   'P 1'
#
loop_
_entity.id
_entity.type
_entity.pdbx_description
1 polymer ?
#
loop_
_entity_poly.entity_id
_entity_poly.type
_entity_poly.pdbx_seq_one_letter_code
_entity_poly.pdbx_strand_id
1 'polypeptide(L)'
;VQYREQALIEDLLAHIEAEGEEAPKASLPVQPKAPDRVLSDPTGMRKLIEPGARLDQISPGLIGLCQCLAFYFWGVPLSRLGMWTGLHKSTLWRALTSLGVLLYEPIYEEIHRRVRLGIALVDEKWIKIKGEWHYWFV
;
A
#
# COMPACT_ATOMS: atom_id res chain seq x y z
N VAL A 1 -18.42 14.36 21.70
CA VAL A 1 -17.53 13.17 21.70
C VAL A 1 -16.29 13.57 22.46
N GLN A 2 -16.18 13.15 23.73
CA GLN A 2 -15.06 13.53 24.59
C GLN A 2 -13.95 12.51 24.35
N TYR A 3 -12.90 12.98 23.69
CA TYR A 3 -11.72 12.21 23.27
C TYR A 3 -10.99 11.66 24.51
N ARG A 4 -10.70 10.35 24.51
CA ARG A 4 -10.01 9.63 25.59
C ARG A 4 -8.81 8.88 25.02
N GLU A 5 -7.80 9.61 24.59
CA GLU A 5 -6.48 9.06 24.18
C GLU A 5 -5.96 8.06 25.20
N GLN A 6 -6.16 8.38 26.47
CA GLN A 6 -5.69 7.59 27.60
C GLN A 6 -6.29 6.18 27.63
N ALA A 7 -7.59 6.02 27.31
CA ALA A 7 -8.23 4.71 27.27
C ALA A 7 -7.71 3.84 26.12
N LEU A 8 -7.35 4.47 24.98
CA LEU A 8 -6.84 3.74 23.81
C LEU A 8 -5.38 3.31 24.02
N ILE A 9 -4.58 4.17 24.65
CA ILE A 9 -3.21 3.85 25.06
C ILE A 9 -3.21 2.75 26.12
N GLU A 10 -4.14 2.83 27.10
CA GLU A 10 -4.33 1.80 28.11
C GLU A 10 -4.72 0.45 27.49
N ASP A 11 -5.62 0.41 26.51
CA ASP A 11 -5.99 -0.83 25.79
C ASP A 11 -4.84 -1.42 24.96
N LEU A 12 -4.04 -0.56 24.30
CA LEU A 12 -2.85 -0.96 23.53
C LEU A 12 -1.76 -1.53 24.44
N LEU A 13 -1.49 -0.86 25.56
CA LEU A 13 -0.52 -1.33 26.56
C LEU A 13 -1.01 -2.63 27.22
N ALA A 14 -2.30 -2.74 27.52
CA ALA A 14 -2.88 -3.97 28.06
C ALA A 14 -2.78 -5.15 27.08
N HIS A 15 -2.92 -4.93 25.77
CA HIS A 15 -2.68 -5.98 24.76
C HIS A 15 -1.21 -6.41 24.71
N ILE A 16 -0.27 -5.46 24.77
CA ILE A 16 1.17 -5.74 24.76
C ILE A 16 1.60 -6.49 26.03
N GLU A 17 1.04 -6.13 27.19
CA GLU A 17 1.32 -6.78 28.48
C GLU A 17 0.65 -8.17 28.59
N ALA A 18 -0.53 -8.36 27.97
CA ALA A 18 -1.21 -9.65 27.93
C ALA A 18 -0.52 -10.68 27.00
N GLU A 19 0.22 -10.23 25.99
CA GLU A 19 0.96 -11.06 25.03
C GLU A 19 2.42 -11.33 25.47
N GLY A 20 2.65 -11.57 26.77
CA GLY A 20 3.99 -11.77 27.34
C GLY A 20 4.94 -12.64 26.51
N GLU A 21 6.14 -12.09 26.25
CA GLU A 21 7.41 -12.66 25.72
C GLU A 21 7.43 -13.72 24.60
N GLU A 22 6.31 -14.23 24.14
CA GLU A 22 6.18 -14.95 22.86
C GLU A 22 5.28 -14.12 21.97
N ALA A 23 5.89 -13.13 21.29
CA ALA A 23 5.23 -12.41 20.22
C ALA A 23 4.49 -13.43 19.33
N PRO A 24 3.15 -13.37 19.23
CA PRO A 24 2.50 -14.11 18.17
C PRO A 24 3.14 -13.56 16.90
N LYS A 25 3.74 -14.44 16.08
CA LYS A 25 4.07 -14.09 14.70
C LYS A 25 2.80 -13.48 14.14
N ALA A 26 2.77 -12.14 14.06
CA ALA A 26 1.63 -11.37 13.64
C ALA A 26 1.40 -11.76 12.19
N SER A 27 0.65 -12.84 12.04
CA SER A 27 0.31 -13.44 10.78
C SER A 27 -0.75 -12.51 10.27
N LEU A 28 -0.36 -11.60 9.38
CA LEU A 28 -1.29 -10.76 8.64
C LEU A 28 -2.47 -11.65 8.19
N PRO A 29 -3.72 -11.18 8.33
CA PRO A 29 -4.88 -11.97 7.97
C PRO A 29 -4.72 -12.48 6.54
N VAL A 30 -4.92 -13.79 6.36
CA VAL A 30 -4.81 -14.50 5.08
C VAL A 30 -5.49 -13.69 3.99
N GLN A 31 -4.71 -13.20 3.02
CA GLN A 31 -5.23 -12.42 1.91
C GLN A 31 -6.30 -13.24 1.15
N PRO A 32 -7.45 -12.66 0.80
CA PRO A 32 -8.41 -13.33 -0.06
C PRO A 32 -7.75 -13.60 -1.42
N LYS A 33 -7.69 -14.87 -1.82
CA LYS A 33 -7.31 -15.29 -3.18
C LYS A 33 -8.22 -14.56 -4.17
N ALA A 34 -7.70 -13.55 -4.83
CA ALA A 34 -8.41 -12.82 -5.86
C ALA A 34 -8.60 -13.73 -7.10
N PRO A 35 -9.78 -13.75 -7.72
CA PRO A 35 -10.05 -14.54 -8.91
C PRO A 35 -9.34 -13.95 -10.14
N ASP A 36 -9.02 -14.85 -11.07
CA ASP A 36 -8.19 -14.69 -12.26
C ASP A 36 -8.49 -13.44 -13.10
N ARG A 37 -7.58 -12.46 -13.05
CA ARG A 37 -7.27 -11.57 -14.19
C ARG A 37 -5.78 -11.24 -14.22
N VAL A 38 -5.05 -12.15 -14.86
CA VAL A 38 -3.77 -12.01 -15.58
C VAL A 38 -3.27 -10.55 -15.73
N LEU A 39 -2.67 -10.02 -14.67
CA LEU A 39 -1.44 -9.22 -14.73
C LEU A 39 -0.28 -10.22 -14.85
N SER A 40 -0.28 -11.03 -15.92
CA SER A 40 0.70 -12.10 -16.11
C SER A 40 1.98 -11.56 -16.71
N ASP A 41 2.70 -10.78 -15.91
CA ASP A 41 4.14 -10.95 -15.93
C ASP A 41 4.73 -10.70 -14.54
N PRO A 42 4.67 -11.72 -13.64
CA PRO A 42 5.38 -11.67 -12.38
C PRO A 42 6.90 -11.43 -12.57
N THR A 43 7.45 -11.69 -13.77
CA THR A 43 8.85 -11.44 -14.12
C THR A 43 9.13 -9.95 -14.33
N GLY A 44 8.30 -9.25 -15.10
CA GLY A 44 8.39 -7.79 -15.29
C GLY A 44 8.21 -7.01 -13.98
N MET A 45 7.37 -7.54 -13.08
CA MET A 45 7.18 -7.00 -11.73
C MET A 45 8.41 -7.21 -10.82
N ARG A 46 9.06 -8.37 -10.86
CA ARG A 46 10.31 -8.59 -10.13
C ARG A 46 11.42 -7.65 -10.60
N LYS A 47 11.49 -7.38 -11.91
CA LYS A 47 12.47 -6.44 -12.46
C LYS A 47 12.26 -4.99 -12.01
N LEU A 48 11.04 -4.58 -11.65
CA LEU A 48 10.78 -3.25 -11.08
C LEU A 48 11.46 -3.05 -9.72
N ILE A 49 11.55 -4.10 -8.92
CA ILE A 49 12.11 -4.07 -7.56
C ILE A 49 13.56 -4.56 -7.51
N GLU A 50 14.07 -5.11 -8.62
CA GLU A 50 15.44 -5.62 -8.73
C GLU A 50 16.45 -4.45 -8.80
N PRO A 51 17.38 -4.35 -7.83
CA PRO A 51 18.39 -3.31 -7.84
C PRO A 51 19.27 -3.40 -9.10
N GLY A 52 19.35 -2.31 -9.86
CA GLY A 52 20.18 -2.24 -11.07
C GLY A 52 19.52 -2.76 -12.35
N ALA A 53 18.23 -3.13 -12.30
CA ALA A 53 17.47 -3.42 -13.51
C ALA A 53 17.44 -2.20 -14.45
N ARG A 54 17.65 -2.45 -15.74
CA ARG A 54 17.61 -1.41 -16.76
C ARG A 54 16.17 -1.23 -17.26
N LEU A 55 15.81 0.01 -17.62
CA LEU A 55 14.44 0.34 -18.05
C LEU A 55 14.00 -0.41 -19.31
N ASP A 56 14.94 -0.81 -20.18
CA ASP A 56 14.68 -1.62 -21.38
C ASP A 56 14.25 -3.06 -21.05
N GLN A 57 14.46 -3.51 -19.81
CA GLN A 57 14.07 -4.85 -19.35
C GLN A 57 12.63 -4.89 -18.79
N ILE A 58 12.00 -3.73 -18.63
CA ILE A 58 10.64 -3.56 -18.09
C ILE A 58 9.69 -3.28 -19.25
N SER A 59 8.50 -3.89 -19.24
CA SER A 59 7.54 -3.69 -20.32
C SER A 59 7.10 -2.22 -20.39
N PRO A 60 6.98 -1.62 -21.60
CA PRO A 60 6.58 -0.22 -21.74
C PRO A 60 5.22 0.10 -21.09
N GLY A 61 4.28 -0.86 -21.11
CA GLY A 61 2.99 -0.71 -20.46
C GLY A 61 3.11 -0.61 -18.93
N LEU A 62 4.02 -1.36 -18.32
CA LEU A 62 4.28 -1.32 -16.89
C LEU A 62 4.97 0.00 -16.48
N ILE A 63 5.91 0.50 -17.30
CA ILE A 63 6.50 1.83 -17.11
C ILE A 63 5.41 2.92 -17.14
N GLY A 64 4.52 2.88 -18.14
CA GLY A 64 3.40 3.81 -18.24
C GLY A 64 2.45 3.72 -17.04
N LEU A 65 2.23 2.52 -16.50
CA LEU A 65 1.42 2.33 -15.30
C LEU A 65 2.09 2.91 -14.04
N CYS A 66 3.40 2.73 -13.87
CA CYS A 66 4.18 3.36 -12.81
C CYS A 66 4.13 4.90 -12.89
N GLN A 67 4.22 5.46 -14.11
CA GLN A 67 4.06 6.90 -14.33
C GLN A 67 2.65 7.38 -13.94
N CYS A 68 1.61 6.63 -14.32
CA CYS A 68 0.24 6.93 -13.91
C CYS A 68 0.06 6.88 -12.39
N LEU A 69 0.71 5.92 -11.72
CA LEU A 69 0.70 5.83 -10.25
C LEU A 69 1.37 7.06 -9.62
N ALA A 70 2.52 7.48 -10.15
CA ALA A 70 3.20 8.69 -9.68
C ALA A 70 2.34 9.95 -9.88
N PHE A 71 1.74 10.14 -11.06
CA PHE A 71 0.85 11.28 -11.30
C PHE A 71 -0.40 11.25 -10.41
N TYR A 72 -0.96 10.06 -10.17
CA TYR A 72 -2.09 9.90 -9.26
C TYR A 72 -1.71 10.29 -7.83
N PHE A 73 -0.52 9.88 -7.36
CA PHE A 73 0.03 10.31 -6.06
C PHE A 73 0.15 11.84 -5.97
N TRP A 74 0.56 12.50 -7.05
CA TRP A 74 0.61 13.97 -7.14
C TRP A 74 -0.75 14.65 -7.37
N GLY A 75 -1.86 13.93 -7.22
CA GLY A 75 -3.21 14.50 -7.27
C GLY A 75 -3.80 14.65 -8.67
N VAL A 76 -3.19 14.06 -9.70
CA VAL A 76 -3.79 14.07 -11.05
C VAL A 76 -5.04 13.17 -11.07
N PRO A 77 -6.22 13.69 -11.45
CA PRO A 77 -7.45 12.90 -11.42
C PRO A 77 -7.42 11.73 -12.40
N LEU A 78 -8.04 10.60 -12.01
CA LEU A 78 -8.16 9.40 -12.86
C LEU A 78 -8.86 9.67 -14.20
N SER A 79 -9.77 10.66 -14.25
CA SER A 79 -10.41 11.09 -15.51
C SER A 79 -9.41 11.70 -16.49
N ARG A 80 -8.44 12.47 -16.00
CA ARG A 80 -7.38 13.08 -16.82
C ARG A 80 -6.38 12.03 -17.29
N LEU A 81 -5.96 11.14 -16.39
CA LEU A 81 -5.08 10.03 -16.74
C LEU A 81 -5.72 9.07 -17.74
N GLY A 82 -7.01 8.78 -17.58
CA GLY A 82 -7.76 7.97 -18.54
C GLY A 82 -7.82 8.59 -19.94
N MET A 83 -7.93 9.92 -20.02
CA MET A 83 -7.87 10.65 -21.29
C MET A 83 -6.50 10.53 -21.99
N TRP A 84 -5.41 10.63 -21.24
CA TRP A 84 -4.05 10.52 -21.79
C TRP A 84 -3.71 9.11 -22.27
N THR A 85 -4.24 8.09 -21.59
CA THR A 85 -3.95 6.67 -21.87
C THR A 85 -4.97 6.03 -22.80
N GLY A 86 -6.10 6.68 -23.07
CA GLY A 86 -7.25 6.08 -23.77
C GLY A 86 -8.02 5.04 -22.93
N LEU A 87 -7.71 4.90 -21.64
CA LEU A 87 -8.33 3.93 -20.75
C LEU A 87 -9.48 4.55 -19.95
N HIS A 88 -10.54 3.77 -19.69
CA HIS A 88 -11.60 4.21 -18.79
C HIS A 88 -11.08 4.31 -17.34
N LYS A 89 -11.56 5.32 -16.59
CA LYS A 89 -11.14 5.61 -15.21
C LYS A 89 -11.17 4.39 -14.28
N SER A 90 -12.17 3.51 -14.43
CA SER A 90 -12.30 2.30 -13.60
C SER A 90 -11.28 1.22 -13.96
N THR A 91 -10.87 1.14 -15.23
CA THR A 91 -9.79 0.24 -15.66
C THR A 91 -8.46 0.72 -15.11
N LEU A 92 -8.19 2.03 -15.22
CA LEU A 92 -6.98 2.62 -14.67
C LEU A 92 -6.91 2.44 -13.15
N TRP A 93 -8.01 2.72 -12.43
CA TRP A 93 -8.07 2.50 -10.98
C TRP A 93 -7.71 1.07 -10.60
N ARG A 94 -8.33 0.06 -11.24
CA ARG A 94 -8.02 -1.35 -10.97
C ARG A 94 -6.55 -1.66 -11.23
N ALA A 95 -5.99 -1.19 -12.34
CA ALA A 95 -4.59 -1.42 -12.67
C ALA A 95 -3.64 -0.80 -11.63
N LEU A 96 -3.91 0.45 -11.21
CA LEU A 96 -3.11 1.14 -10.18
C LEU A 96 -3.22 0.44 -8.82
N THR A 97 -4.42 0.05 -8.39
CA THR A 97 -4.61 -0.69 -7.13
C THR A 97 -3.89 -2.04 -7.17
N SER A 98 -4.03 -2.81 -8.26
CA SER A 98 -3.34 -4.09 -8.40
C SER A 98 -1.82 -3.91 -8.37
N LEU A 99 -1.29 -2.88 -9.02
CA LEU A 99 0.14 -2.56 -8.95
C LEU A 99 0.57 -2.24 -7.52
N GLY A 100 -0.18 -1.41 -6.80
CA GLY A 100 0.10 -1.07 -5.41
C GLY A 100 0.08 -2.28 -4.47
N VAL A 101 -0.92 -3.15 -4.58
CA VAL A 101 -1.02 -4.39 -3.79
C VAL A 101 0.16 -5.31 -4.07
N LEU A 102 0.54 -5.47 -5.34
CA LEU A 102 1.67 -6.32 -5.71
C LEU A 102 3.02 -5.77 -5.24
N LEU A 103 3.18 -4.44 -5.21
CA LEU A 103 4.41 -3.78 -4.76
C LEU A 103 4.50 -3.61 -3.24
N TYR A 104 3.40 -3.78 -2.51
CA TYR A 104 3.37 -3.57 -1.06
C TYR A 104 4.37 -4.47 -0.34
N GLU A 105 4.27 -5.79 -0.52
CA GLU A 105 5.11 -6.75 0.20
C GLU A 105 6.62 -6.54 -0.04
N PRO A 106 7.09 -6.42 -1.30
CA PRO A 106 8.51 -6.21 -1.53
C PRO A 106 9.04 -4.87 -1.00
N ILE A 107 8.24 -3.80 -1.05
CA ILE A 107 8.61 -2.50 -0.51
C ILE A 107 8.65 -2.56 1.02
N TYR A 108 7.67 -3.19 1.65
CA TYR A 108 7.57 -3.34 3.10
C TYR A 108 8.79 -4.07 3.66
N GLU A 109 9.14 -5.22 3.08
CA GLU A 109 10.32 -6.01 3.44
C GLU A 109 11.61 -5.20 3.28
N GLU A 110 11.74 -4.46 2.17
CA GLU A 110 12.92 -3.64 1.92
C GLU A 110 13.06 -2.49 2.92
N ILE A 111 11.94 -1.87 3.32
CA ILE A 111 11.91 -0.85 4.37
C ILE A 111 12.33 -1.47 5.70
N HIS A 112 11.75 -2.61 6.09
CA HIS A 112 12.07 -3.29 7.36
C HIS A 112 13.53 -3.71 7.44
N ARG A 113 14.11 -4.16 6.33
CA ARG A 113 15.53 -4.52 6.25
C ARG A 113 16.45 -3.31 6.49
N ARG A 114 16.06 -2.12 6.02
CA ARG A 114 16.89 -0.91 6.08
C ARG A 114 16.66 -0.08 7.34
N VAL A 115 15.45 -0.08 7.87
CA VAL A 115 15.07 0.78 8.99
C VAL A 115 15.20 -0.02 10.28
N ARG A 116 16.21 0.31 11.10
CA ARG A 116 16.31 -0.14 12.48
C ARG A 116 15.61 0.88 13.37
N LEU A 117 14.33 0.67 13.65
CA LEU A 117 13.56 1.59 14.50
C LEU A 117 13.97 1.39 15.97
N GLY A 118 14.48 2.44 16.60
CA GLY A 118 14.52 2.57 18.07
C GLY A 118 13.32 3.33 18.63
N ILE A 119 12.57 4.04 17.77
CA ILE A 119 11.40 4.86 18.12
C ILE A 119 10.38 4.71 17.00
N ALA A 120 9.12 4.45 17.34
CA ALA A 120 7.98 4.51 16.42
C ALA A 120 7.25 5.85 16.63
N LEU A 121 6.95 6.54 15.54
CA LEU A 121 6.11 7.74 15.55
C LEU A 121 4.77 7.36 14.93
N VAL A 122 3.68 7.68 15.61
CA VAL A 122 2.32 7.42 15.14
C VAL A 122 1.69 8.76 14.78
N ASP A 123 1.14 8.86 13.58
CA ASP A 123 0.37 10.02 13.12
C ASP A 123 -1.12 9.67 13.01
N GLU A 124 -1.99 10.64 13.29
CA GLU A 124 -3.43 10.42 13.32
C GLU A 124 -4.12 11.21 12.22
N LYS A 125 -4.94 10.52 11.41
CA LYS A 125 -5.64 11.11 10.28
C LYS A 125 -7.13 10.80 10.31
N TRP A 126 -7.93 11.83 10.00
CA TRP A 126 -9.35 11.70 9.73
C TRP A 126 -9.58 11.69 8.22
N ILE A 127 -10.23 10.65 7.71
CA ILE A 127 -10.51 10.48 6.28
C ILE A 127 -12.00 10.33 6.07
N LYS A 128 -12.57 11.11 5.16
CA LYS A 128 -13.98 11.02 4.80
C LYS A 128 -14.19 10.06 3.64
N ILE A 129 -14.81 8.90 3.87
CA ILE A 129 -15.11 7.90 2.85
C ILE A 129 -16.63 7.79 2.71
N LYS A 130 -17.15 7.99 1.50
CA LYS A 130 -18.59 7.94 1.20
C LYS A 130 -19.47 8.82 2.12
N GLY A 131 -18.92 9.91 2.64
CA GLY A 131 -19.65 10.84 3.51
C GLY A 131 -19.44 10.59 5.01
N GLU A 132 -18.87 9.45 5.40
CA GLU A 132 -18.58 9.07 6.78
C GLU A 132 -17.13 9.37 7.13
N TRP A 133 -16.89 9.83 8.36
CA TRP A 133 -15.54 10.09 8.86
C TRP A 133 -14.97 8.83 9.48
N HIS A 134 -13.80 8.42 9.00
CA HIS A 134 -13.02 7.30 9.50
C HIS A 134 -11.74 7.83 10.14
N TYR A 135 -11.31 7.16 11.20
CA TYR A 135 -10.08 7.47 11.89
C TYR A 135 -9.00 6.45 11.51
N TRP A 136 -7.78 6.92 11.27
CA TRP A 136 -6.67 6.10 10.81
C TRP A 136 -5.35 6.55 11.47
N PHE A 137 -4.68 5.60 12.14
CA PHE A 137 -3.28 5.68 12.60
C PHE A 137 -2.27 5.30 11.49
N VAL A 138 -1.33 6.17 11.17
CA VAL A 138 -0.27 5.97 10.16
C VAL A 138 1.10 5.91 10.82
#